data_AF-A0AAU4AT26-F1
#
_entry.id   AF-A0AAU4AT26-F1
#
_cell.length_a   1.000
_cell.length_b   1.000
_cell.length_c   1.000
_cell.angle_alpha   90.00
_cell.angle_beta   90.00
_cell.angle_gamma   90.00
#
_symmetry.space_group_name_H-M   'P 1'
#
loop_
_entity.id
_entity.type
_entity.pdbx_description
1 polymer ?
#
loop_
_entity_poly.entity_id
_entity_poly.type
_entity_poly.pdbx_seq_one_letter_code
_entity_poly.pdbx_strand_id
1 'polypeptide(L)'
;MNSAEMPTTQDTAIVEALGRPLDVLYAQAAAGTVDPMVQRVLELRSFLALVEDQAGKTRDRIRQAVDPEGDLYGVSAQHLRFQTELLEAALEVGRTYGQTLRELLGAPPTDSPPGRRPVQFTQSKIAAISAPGGGLTVRPGPAAEPAVEAGVGRHRR
;
A
#
# COMPACT_ATOMS: atom_id res chain seq x y z
N MET A 1 7.62 -7.43 11.00
CA MET A 1 7.65 -6.13 11.72
C MET A 1 6.33 -5.45 11.48
N ASN A 2 5.67 -4.99 12.53
CA ASN A 2 4.44 -4.22 12.46
C ASN A 2 4.82 -2.75 12.22
N SER A 3 4.39 -2.14 11.11
CA SER A 3 4.71 -0.74 10.79
C SER A 3 4.12 0.25 11.80
N ALA A 4 3.09 -0.15 12.56
CA ALA A 4 2.54 0.66 13.64
C ALA A 4 3.56 0.90 14.77
N GLU A 5 4.47 -0.04 15.01
CA GLU A 5 5.49 0.04 16.08
C GLU A 5 6.80 0.69 15.61
N MET A 6 6.96 0.87 14.29
CA MET A 6 8.16 1.47 13.74
C MET A 6 8.14 2.98 13.97
N PRO A 7 9.24 3.59 14.44
CA PRO A 7 9.29 5.04 14.61
C PRO A 7 9.31 5.73 13.25
N THR A 8 8.76 6.95 13.19
CA THR A 8 8.96 7.83 12.03
C THR A 8 9.26 9.26 12.45
N THR A 9 9.93 10.01 11.57
CA THR A 9 10.23 11.43 11.76
C THR A 9 8.99 12.31 11.97
N GLN A 10 7.80 11.85 11.57
CA GLN A 10 6.54 12.59 11.70
C GLN A 10 5.74 12.26 12.97
N ASP A 11 6.19 11.34 13.82
CA ASP A 11 5.41 10.87 14.98
C ASP A 11 5.03 12.01 15.93
N THR A 12 5.98 12.87 16.28
CA THR A 12 5.74 14.03 17.15
C THR A 12 4.71 14.98 16.55
N ALA A 13 4.83 15.31 15.26
CA ALA A 13 3.91 16.23 14.59
C ALA A 13 2.47 15.68 14.54
N ILE A 14 2.32 14.37 14.36
CA ILE A 14 1.01 13.71 14.38
C ILE A 14 0.39 13.77 15.78
N VAL A 15 1.16 13.47 16.83
CA VAL A 15 0.69 13.52 18.22
C VAL A 15 0.29 14.94 18.60
N GLU A 16 1.09 15.94 18.22
CA GLU A 16 0.79 17.35 18.48
C GLU A 16 -0.48 17.81 17.75
N ALA A 17 -0.65 17.48 16.47
CA ALA A 17 -1.79 17.90 15.68
C ALA A 17 -3.10 17.22 16.10
N LEU A 18 -3.06 15.93 16.48
CA LEU A 18 -4.24 15.15 16.86
C LEU A 18 -4.51 15.15 18.37
N GLY A 19 -3.57 15.65 19.19
CA GLY A 19 -3.70 15.75 20.64
C GLY A 19 -3.80 14.41 21.36
N ARG A 20 -3.36 13.31 20.74
CA ARG A 20 -3.47 11.95 21.28
C ARG A 20 -2.21 11.12 21.00
N PRO A 21 -1.82 10.23 21.93
CA PRO A 21 -0.76 9.26 21.68
C PRO A 21 -1.05 8.32 20.50
N LEU A 22 -0.01 7.88 19.79
CA LEU A 22 -0.14 7.02 18.61
C LEU A 22 -0.77 5.65 18.91
N ASP A 23 -0.42 5.03 20.04
CA ASP A 23 -1.00 3.76 20.47
C ASP A 23 -2.52 3.86 20.66
N VAL A 24 -3.00 4.97 21.25
CA VAL A 24 -4.43 5.26 21.40
C VAL A 24 -5.09 5.45 20.03
N LEU A 25 -4.45 6.20 19.12
CA LEU A 25 -4.97 6.44 17.77
C LEU A 25 -5.08 5.13 16.96
N TYR A 26 -4.06 4.27 17.01
CA TYR A 26 -4.09 2.96 16.35
C TYR A 26 -5.10 2.00 16.98
N ALA A 27 -5.28 2.02 18.30
CA ALA A 27 -6.33 1.22 18.95
C ALA A 27 -7.73 1.64 18.51
N GLN A 28 -7.98 2.94 18.41
CA GLN A 28 -9.25 3.48 17.90
C GLN A 28 -9.45 3.17 16.42
N ALA A 29 -8.38 3.21 15.61
CA ALA A 29 -8.43 2.84 14.20
C ALA A 29 -8.78 1.35 14.02
N ALA A 30 -8.17 0.47 14.80
CA ALA A 30 -8.49 -0.95 14.82
C ALA A 30 -9.93 -1.24 15.27
N ALA A 31 -10.47 -0.41 16.17
CA ALA A 31 -11.87 -0.47 16.60
C ALA A 31 -12.84 0.19 15.61
N GLY A 32 -12.35 0.85 14.55
CA GLY A 32 -13.16 1.56 13.56
C GLY A 32 -13.83 2.83 14.09
N THR A 33 -13.28 3.44 15.14
CA THR A 33 -13.88 4.59 15.84
C THR A 33 -13.17 5.92 15.57
N VAL A 34 -12.19 5.96 14.67
CA VAL A 34 -11.49 7.19 14.26
C VAL A 34 -12.21 7.87 13.10
N ASP A 35 -12.04 9.19 13.00
CA ASP A 35 -12.45 9.94 11.82
C ASP A 35 -11.69 9.44 10.56
N PRO A 36 -12.31 9.41 9.36
CA PRO A 36 -11.65 8.98 8.13
C PRO A 36 -10.34 9.72 7.80
N MET A 37 -10.22 11.00 8.19
CA MET A 37 -8.99 11.77 8.02
C MET A 37 -7.87 11.21 8.92
N VAL A 38 -8.18 10.92 10.19
CA VAL A 38 -7.24 10.31 11.14
C VAL A 38 -6.81 8.92 10.64
N GLN A 39 -7.75 8.12 10.13
CA GLN A 39 -7.43 6.84 9.50
C GLN A 39 -6.41 7.01 8.37
N ARG A 40 -6.60 8.01 7.51
CA ARG A 40 -5.70 8.25 6.38
C ARG A 40 -4.31 8.73 6.81
N VAL A 41 -4.24 9.53 7.87
CA VAL A 41 -2.96 9.94 8.50
C VAL A 41 -2.20 8.72 9.01
N LEU A 42 -2.86 7.81 9.74
CA LEU A 42 -2.23 6.60 10.28
C LEU A 42 -1.76 5.62 9.19
N GLU A 43 -2.48 5.54 8.07
CA GLU A 43 -2.06 4.78 6.89
C GLU A 43 -0.78 5.36 6.27
N LEU A 44 -0.76 6.67 6.01
CA LEU A 44 0.41 7.34 5.43
C LEU A 44 1.63 7.29 6.36
N ARG A 45 1.41 7.43 7.67
CA ARG A 45 2.46 7.28 8.68
C ARG A 45 3.07 5.87 8.64
N SER A 46 2.23 4.84 8.53
CA SER A 46 2.69 3.45 8.40
C SER A 46 3.55 3.23 7.14
N PHE A 47 3.18 3.85 6.02
CA PHE A 47 3.99 3.78 4.79
C PHE A 47 5.31 4.55 4.93
N LEU A 48 5.29 5.74 5.53
CA LEU A 48 6.49 6.51 5.76
C LEU A 48 7.48 5.76 6.66
N ALA A 49 7.01 5.14 7.74
CA ALA A 49 7.85 4.37 8.66
C ALA A 49 8.60 3.22 7.94
N LEU A 50 7.92 2.52 7.01
CA LEU A 50 8.55 1.47 6.21
C LEU A 50 9.63 2.02 5.27
N VAL A 51 9.38 3.16 4.64
CA VAL A 51 10.33 3.78 3.72
C VAL A 51 11.55 4.31 4.46
N GLU A 52 11.37 4.93 5.62
CA GLU A 52 12.46 5.44 6.45
C GLU A 52 13.35 4.32 6.99
N ASP A 53 12.76 3.22 7.46
CA ASP A 53 13.52 2.03 7.87
C ASP A 53 14.30 1.41 6.71
N GLN A 54 13.69 1.30 5.52
CA GLN A 54 14.39 0.79 4.35
C GLN A 54 15.54 1.72 3.91
N ALA A 55 15.36 3.04 4.01
CA ALA A 55 16.42 4.01 3.76
C ALA A 55 17.57 3.84 4.76
N GLY A 56 17.26 3.68 6.05
CA GLY A 56 18.24 3.40 7.11
C GLY A 56 19.05 2.12 6.83
N LYS A 57 18.36 1.01 6.55
CA LYS A 57 19.00 -0.26 6.19
C LYS A 57 19.88 -0.16 4.95
N THR A 58 19.43 0.57 3.93
CA THR A 58 20.19 0.74 2.69
C THR A 58 21.44 1.57 2.92
N ARG A 59 21.33 2.67 3.69
CA ARG A 59 22.48 3.46 4.13
C ARG A 59 23.49 2.62 4.91
N ASP A 60 23.00 1.77 5.82
CA ASP A 60 23.88 0.94 6.64
C ASP A 60 24.60 -0.13 5.81
N ARG A 61 23.95 -0.72 4.79
CA ARG A 61 24.60 -1.59 3.80
C ARG A 61 25.67 -0.87 2.99
N ILE A 62 25.39 0.35 2.53
CA ILE A 62 26.38 1.17 1.82
C ILE A 62 27.59 1.41 2.73
N ARG A 63 27.36 1.83 3.98
CA ARG A 63 28.42 2.07 4.96
C ARG A 63 29.28 0.83 5.18
N GLN A 64 28.67 -0.33 5.34
CA GLN A 64 29.39 -1.59 5.50
C GLN A 64 30.18 -1.95 4.23
N ALA A 65 29.64 -1.70 3.05
CA ALA A 65 30.33 -1.97 1.79
C ALA A 65 31.53 -1.03 1.56
N VAL A 66 31.52 0.18 2.12
CA VAL A 66 32.63 1.15 1.99
C VAL A 66 33.44 1.30 3.27
N ASP A 67 33.42 0.28 4.13
CA ASP A 67 34.20 0.24 5.36
C ASP A 67 35.70 0.45 5.04
N PRO A 68 36.38 1.44 5.67
CA PRO A 68 37.79 1.70 5.41
C PRO A 68 38.71 0.51 5.72
N GLU A 69 38.31 -0.40 6.60
CA GLU A 69 39.06 -1.63 6.93
C GLU A 69 38.71 -2.80 5.99
N GLY A 70 37.75 -2.61 5.08
CA GLY A 70 37.29 -3.62 4.13
C GLY A 70 38.21 -3.78 2.91
N ASP A 71 38.08 -4.92 2.21
CA ASP A 71 38.76 -5.16 0.94
C ASP A 71 38.24 -4.20 -0.15
N LEU A 72 39.10 -3.27 -0.56
CA LEU A 72 38.80 -2.26 -1.57
C LEU A 72 38.35 -2.85 -2.92
N TYR A 73 38.87 -4.02 -3.29
CA TYR A 73 38.54 -4.67 -4.56
C TYR A 73 37.41 -5.70 -4.43
N GLY A 74 36.98 -6.00 -3.20
CA GLY A 74 35.87 -6.91 -2.90
C GLY A 74 34.49 -6.29 -3.17
N VAL A 75 34.44 -4.98 -3.42
CA VAL A 75 33.18 -4.23 -3.57
C VAL A 75 32.87 -3.99 -5.05
N SER A 76 31.76 -4.56 -5.51
CA SER A 76 31.28 -4.32 -6.87
C SER A 76 30.75 -2.89 -7.03
N ALA A 77 31.33 -2.13 -7.98
CA ALA A 77 30.85 -0.80 -8.33
C ALA A 77 29.38 -0.80 -8.78
N GLN A 78 28.94 -1.87 -9.45
CA GLN A 78 27.53 -2.02 -9.84
C GLN A 78 26.61 -2.19 -8.64
N HIS A 79 27.05 -2.95 -7.63
CA HIS A 79 26.29 -3.14 -6.40
C HIS A 79 26.13 -1.81 -5.64
N LEU A 80 27.22 -1.05 -5.48
CA LEU A 80 27.17 0.26 -4.84
C LEU A 80 26.25 1.24 -5.58
N ARG A 81 26.29 1.27 -6.91
CA ARG A 81 25.38 2.09 -7.71
C ARG A 81 23.93 1.73 -7.43
N PHE A 82 23.59 0.45 -7.49
CA PHE A 82 22.23 -0.01 -7.22
C PHE A 82 21.75 0.35 -5.80
N GLN A 83 22.58 0.18 -4.76
CA GLN A 83 22.20 0.58 -3.41
C GLN A 83 21.99 2.10 -3.29
N THR A 84 22.81 2.90 -4.00
CA THR A 84 22.68 4.36 -4.01
C THR A 84 21.38 4.79 -4.68
N GLU A 85 21.04 4.21 -5.83
CA GLU A 85 19.77 4.46 -6.52
C GLU A 85 18.56 4.08 -5.64
N LEU A 86 18.66 2.94 -4.94
CA LEU A 86 17.62 2.51 -4.00
C LEU A 86 17.45 3.49 -2.82
N LEU A 87 18.55 3.99 -2.28
CA LEU A 87 18.53 4.98 -1.21
C LEU A 87 17.90 6.29 -1.69
N GLU A 88 18.28 6.76 -2.88
CA GLU A 88 17.71 7.96 -3.48
C GLU A 88 16.20 7.85 -3.67
N ALA A 89 15.73 6.73 -4.23
CA ALA A 89 14.30 6.47 -4.40
C ALA A 89 13.55 6.44 -3.07
N ALA A 90 14.11 5.78 -2.04
CA ALA A 90 13.51 5.75 -0.71
C ALA A 90 13.42 7.17 -0.09
N LEU A 91 14.46 7.98 -0.24
CA LEU A 91 14.46 9.36 0.26
C LEU A 91 13.43 10.24 -0.46
N GLU A 92 13.25 10.06 -1.77
CA GLU A 92 12.25 10.79 -2.54
C GLU A 92 10.82 10.44 -2.12
N VAL A 93 10.53 9.14 -1.99
CA VAL A 93 9.23 8.67 -1.50
C VAL A 93 8.98 9.14 -0.07
N GLY A 94 9.99 9.06 0.81
CA GLY A 94 9.90 9.51 2.19
C GLY A 94 9.59 11.00 2.30
N ARG A 95 10.28 11.84 1.50
CA ARG A 95 9.99 13.29 1.42
C ARG A 95 8.56 13.55 0.95
N THR A 96 8.12 12.83 -0.07
CA THR A 96 6.75 12.94 -0.60
C THR A 96 5.70 12.62 0.47
N TYR A 97 5.81 11.47 1.15
CA TYR A 97 4.88 11.11 2.21
C TYR A 97 4.92 12.06 3.40
N GLY A 98 6.12 12.49 3.82
CA GLY A 98 6.27 13.48 4.88
C GLY A 98 5.64 14.84 4.53
N GLN A 99 5.71 15.26 3.27
CA GLN A 99 5.00 16.46 2.81
C GLN A 99 3.49 16.27 2.82
N THR A 100 2.98 15.18 2.22
CA THR A 100 1.53 14.90 2.21
C THR A 100 0.96 14.80 3.62
N LEU A 101 1.69 14.20 4.57
CA LEU A 101 1.29 14.17 5.97
C LEU A 101 1.16 15.56 6.56
N ARG A 102 2.15 16.44 6.36
CA ARG A 102 2.09 17.83 6.85
C ARG A 102 0.93 18.60 6.24
N GLU A 103 0.65 18.40 4.96
CA GLU A 103 -0.51 19.02 4.29
C GLU A 103 -1.83 18.53 4.87
N LEU A 104 -1.98 17.23 5.15
CA LEU A 104 -3.18 16.69 5.79
C LEU A 104 -3.36 17.21 7.21
N LEU A 105 -2.29 17.26 8.01
CA LEU A 105 -2.34 17.75 9.39
C LEU A 105 -2.59 19.27 9.47
N GLY A 106 -2.17 20.02 8.45
CA GLY A 106 -2.37 21.47 8.36
C GLY A 106 -3.68 21.90 7.69
N ALA A 107 -4.41 20.98 7.06
CA ALA A 107 -5.69 21.30 6.42
C ALA A 107 -6.76 21.58 7.48
N PRO A 108 -7.55 22.66 7.36
CA PRO A 108 -8.70 22.88 8.24
C PRO A 108 -9.68 21.70 8.08
N PRO A 109 -10.41 21.29 9.15
CA PRO A 109 -11.37 20.21 9.05
C PRO A 109 -12.41 20.55 7.99
N THR A 110 -12.44 19.78 6.90
CA THR A 110 -13.49 19.87 5.90
C THR A 110 -14.74 19.19 6.48
N ASP A 111 -15.75 20.00 6.81
CA ASP A 111 -17.09 19.53 7.17
C ASP A 111 -17.78 18.86 5.96
N SER A 112 -17.31 17.70 5.50
CA SER A 112 -18.09 16.79 4.67
C SER A 112 -17.36 15.47 4.44
N PRO A 113 -18.05 14.32 4.63
CA PRO A 113 -17.51 13.04 4.18
C PRO A 113 -17.40 13.07 2.65
N PRO A 114 -16.27 12.64 2.06
CA PRO A 114 -16.17 12.48 0.62
C PRO A 114 -17.20 11.42 0.20
N GLY A 115 -18.29 11.87 -0.42
CA GLY A 115 -19.29 10.98 -0.99
C GLY A 115 -18.59 9.95 -1.88
N ARG A 116 -18.79 8.66 -1.59
CA ARG A 116 -18.33 7.53 -2.40
C ARG A 116 -18.69 7.79 -3.86
N ARG A 117 -17.74 8.27 -4.66
CA ARG A 117 -17.89 8.27 -6.12
C ARG A 117 -17.84 6.81 -6.57
N PRO A 118 -18.88 6.29 -7.24
CA PRO A 118 -18.81 4.97 -7.84
C PRO A 118 -17.67 4.97 -8.86
N VAL A 119 -16.71 4.08 -8.67
CA VAL A 119 -15.65 3.85 -9.66
C VAL A 119 -16.33 3.17 -10.85
N GLN A 120 -16.54 3.91 -11.94
CA GLN A 120 -17.00 3.33 -13.19
C GLN A 120 -15.81 2.59 -13.82
N PHE A 121 -15.83 1.27 -13.77
CA PHE A 121 -14.96 0.46 -14.62
C PHE A 121 -15.43 0.66 -16.06
N THR A 122 -14.61 1.32 -16.87
CA THR A 122 -14.77 1.27 -18.33
C THR A 122 -14.51 -0.17 -18.75
N GLN A 123 -15.58 -0.90 -19.07
CA GLN A 123 -15.45 -2.19 -19.75
C GLN A 123 -14.76 -1.95 -21.10
N SER A 124 -13.48 -2.27 -21.20
CA SER A 124 -12.79 -2.34 -22.49
C SER A 124 -13.41 -3.47 -23.31
N LYS A 125 -14.29 -3.11 -24.25
CA LYS A 125 -14.84 -4.03 -25.24
C LYS A 125 -13.72 -4.40 -26.20
N ILE A 126 -13.08 -5.54 -25.96
CA ILE A 126 -12.12 -6.12 -26.90
C ILE A 126 -12.89 -6.49 -28.17
N ALA A 127 -12.66 -5.74 -29.24
CA ALA A 127 -13.15 -6.11 -30.57
C ALA A 127 -12.30 -7.29 -31.06
N ALA A 128 -12.92 -8.45 -31.24
CA ALA A 128 -12.28 -9.61 -31.84
C ALA A 128 -11.90 -9.27 -33.30
N ILE A 129 -10.60 -9.24 -33.57
CA ILE A 129 -10.07 -9.19 -34.93
C ILE A 129 -10.24 -10.60 -35.51
N SER A 130 -11.09 -10.75 -36.52
CA SER A 130 -11.30 -12.02 -37.21
C SER A 130 -10.08 -12.31 -38.10
N ALA A 131 -9.28 -13.32 -37.73
CA ALA A 131 -8.21 -13.85 -38.57
C ALA A 131 -8.80 -14.88 -39.55
N PRO A 132 -8.41 -14.87 -40.83
CA PRO A 132 -8.90 -15.85 -41.78
C PRO A 132 -8.19 -17.18 -41.59
N GLY A 133 -8.96 -18.23 -41.29
CA GLY A 133 -8.66 -19.62 -41.62
C GLY A 133 -7.55 -20.30 -40.81
N GLY A 134 -7.94 -21.22 -39.92
CA GLY A 134 -7.03 -22.20 -39.34
C GLY A 134 -7.57 -22.75 -38.03
N GLY A 135 -8.37 -23.81 -38.12
CA GLY A 135 -8.96 -24.46 -36.95
C GLY A 135 -7.91 -25.09 -36.02
N LEU A 136 -8.24 -25.17 -34.74
CA LEU A 136 -8.14 -26.41 -33.95
C LEU A 136 -8.82 -26.21 -32.59
N THR A 137 -9.64 -27.19 -32.27
CA THR A 137 -10.59 -27.29 -31.16
C THR A 137 -9.88 -27.38 -29.81
N VAL A 138 -10.37 -26.67 -28.79
CA VAL A 138 -10.11 -27.00 -27.38
C VAL A 138 -11.44 -27.11 -26.63
N ARG A 139 -11.54 -28.25 -25.93
CA ARG A 139 -12.71 -28.91 -25.34
C ARG A 139 -13.10 -28.26 -23.99
N PRO A 140 -14.40 -28.16 -23.65
CA PRO A 140 -14.84 -27.59 -22.37
C PRO A 140 -14.76 -28.63 -21.23
N GLY A 141 -14.26 -28.19 -20.07
CA GLY A 141 -14.35 -28.88 -18.78
C GLY A 141 -15.22 -28.08 -17.80
N PRO A 142 -15.95 -28.73 -16.88
CA PRO A 142 -17.25 -28.25 -16.39
C PRO A 142 -17.15 -27.25 -15.24
N ALA A 143 -17.96 -26.19 -15.30
CA ALA A 143 -18.27 -25.33 -14.15
C ALA A 143 -19.44 -25.92 -13.37
N ALA A 144 -19.27 -26.08 -12.06
CA ALA A 144 -20.29 -26.53 -11.13
C ALA A 144 -21.36 -25.44 -10.94
N GLU A 145 -22.63 -25.82 -11.11
CA GLU A 145 -23.81 -25.02 -10.78
C GLU A 145 -24.04 -24.97 -9.26
N PRO A 146 -24.47 -23.83 -8.69
CA PRO A 146 -25.22 -23.81 -7.45
C PRO A 146 -26.72 -23.97 -7.72
N ALA A 147 -27.32 -24.91 -7.00
CA ALA A 147 -28.74 -25.21 -6.98
C ALA A 147 -29.56 -24.08 -6.34
N VAL A 148 -30.73 -23.79 -6.93
CA VAL A 148 -31.84 -23.14 -6.23
C VAL A 148 -33.15 -23.85 -6.56
N GLU A 149 -33.61 -24.58 -5.55
CA GLU A 149 -34.97 -24.90 -5.10
C GLU A 149 -36.19 -24.27 -5.82
N ALA A 150 -37.16 -25.11 -6.21
CA ALA A 150 -38.60 -24.97 -5.88
C ALA A 150 -39.45 -25.98 -6.69
N GLY A 151 -40.26 -26.81 -6.03
CA GLY A 151 -41.09 -27.77 -6.73
C GLY A 151 -42.07 -28.56 -5.87
N VAL A 152 -43.03 -27.84 -5.27
CA VAL A 152 -44.28 -28.34 -4.68
C VAL A 152 -44.97 -29.41 -5.54
N GLY A 153 -45.44 -30.53 -4.95
CA GLY A 153 -46.19 -31.52 -5.72
C GLY A 153 -46.78 -32.73 -4.97
N ARG A 154 -47.79 -32.47 -4.13
CA ARG A 154 -49.03 -33.26 -3.90
C ARG A 154 -49.04 -34.82 -3.97
N HIS A 155 -49.51 -35.39 -2.86
CA HIS A 155 -50.50 -36.49 -2.74
C HIS A 155 -51.10 -37.10 -4.03
N ARG A 156 -51.08 -38.44 -4.14
CA ARG A 156 -52.24 -39.32 -3.84
C ARG A 156 -51.89 -40.81 -4.05
N ARG A 157 -52.28 -41.59 -3.03
CA ARG A 157 -52.69 -43.01 -2.98
C ARG A 157 -51.79 -44.08 -3.60
#